data_AF-A0A1H3WEF0-F1
#
_entry.id   AF-A0A1H3WEF0-F1
#
_cell.length_a   1.000
_cell.length_b   1.000
_cell.length_c   1.000
_cell.angle_alpha   90.00
_cell.angle_beta   90.00
_cell.angle_gamma   90.00
#
_symmetry.space_group_name_H-M   'P 1'
#
loop_
_entity.id
_entity.type
_entity.pdbx_description
1 polymer ?
#
loop_
_entity_poly.entity_id
_entity_poly.type
_entity_poly.pdbx_seq_one_letter_code
_entity_poly.pdbx_strand_id
1 'polypeptide(L)'
;MATSTQHGLPIAEVHPRMRARVAGRVSAVTYRPESRNPQLRARLTDSSGSLDLVFHGRREIAGITPGRHLIATGTVYEENGDIVIFDPEYRLLPSGSLDL
;
A
#
# COMPACT_ATOMS: atom_id res chain seq x y z
N MET A 1 20.86 21.23 -0.88
CA MET A 1 19.89 20.61 -1.80
C MET A 1 19.82 19.12 -1.50
N ALA A 2 18.77 18.65 -0.85
CA ALA A 2 18.55 17.23 -0.57
C ALA A 2 17.23 16.83 -1.22
N THR A 3 17.33 16.06 -2.30
CA THR A 3 16.21 15.59 -3.11
C THR A 3 15.49 14.46 -2.36
N SER A 4 14.49 14.81 -1.56
CA SER A 4 13.70 13.87 -0.75
C SER A 4 12.73 13.05 -1.62
N THR A 5 13.23 12.04 -2.35
CA THR A 5 12.43 11.07 -3.12
C THR A 5 11.62 10.11 -2.22
N GLN A 6 11.39 10.44 -0.95
CA GLN A 6 10.69 9.60 0.03
C GLN A 6 9.19 9.90 0.14
N HIS A 7 8.73 11.06 -0.33
CA HIS A 7 7.34 11.49 -0.14
C HIS A 7 6.44 10.97 -1.28
N GLY A 8 5.30 10.41 -0.90
CA GLY A 8 4.17 10.14 -1.79
C GLY A 8 3.08 11.21 -1.62
N LEU A 9 2.09 11.20 -2.51
CA LEU A 9 0.86 11.96 -2.32
C LEU A 9 0.16 11.49 -1.04
N PRO A 10 -0.51 12.39 -0.29
CA PRO A 10 -1.43 11.98 0.76
C PRO A 10 -2.48 11.04 0.19
N ILE A 11 -2.79 9.96 0.91
CA ILE A 11 -3.78 8.98 0.47
C ILE A 11 -5.17 9.62 0.25
N ALA A 12 -5.52 10.70 0.97
CA ALA A 12 -6.78 11.41 0.73
C ALA A 12 -6.86 12.12 -0.64
N GLU A 13 -5.73 12.41 -1.28
CA GLU A 13 -5.66 13.14 -2.56
C GLU A 13 -5.59 12.20 -3.77
N VAL A 14 -5.52 10.88 -3.57
CA VAL A 14 -5.57 9.94 -4.68
C VAL A 14 -7.00 9.62 -5.08
N HIS A 15 -7.23 9.57 -6.40
CA HIS A 15 -8.53 9.30 -6.99
C HIS A 15 -8.40 8.25 -8.12
N PRO A 16 -9.48 7.53 -8.47
CA PRO A 16 -9.42 6.51 -9.51
C PRO A 16 -8.91 7.03 -10.86
N ARG A 17 -8.29 6.14 -11.65
CA ARG A 17 -7.74 6.39 -13.00
C ARG A 17 -6.51 7.30 -13.05
N MET A 18 -5.79 7.45 -11.93
CA MET A 18 -4.49 8.12 -11.91
C MET A 18 -3.37 7.15 -11.51
N ARG A 19 -2.16 7.41 -12.00
CA ARG A 19 -0.96 6.79 -11.43
C ARG A 19 -0.53 7.60 -10.21
N ALA A 20 -0.42 6.95 -9.06
CA ALA A 20 -0.05 7.59 -7.81
C ALA A 20 1.14 6.88 -7.16
N ARG A 21 1.89 7.65 -6.38
CA ARG A 21 2.91 7.15 -5.46
C ARG A 21 2.50 7.59 -4.07
N VAL A 22 2.29 6.64 -3.16
CA VAL A 22 1.86 6.88 -1.78
C VAL A 22 2.87 6.27 -0.81
N ALA A 23 2.93 6.78 0.41
CA ALA A 23 3.74 6.23 1.48
C ALA A 23 2.88 6.07 2.73
N GLY A 24 3.06 4.99 3.47
CA GLY A 24 2.28 4.76 4.67
C GLY A 24 2.71 3.53 5.45
N ARG A 25 1.97 3.25 6.52
CA ARG A 25 2.12 2.07 7.36
C ARG A 25 1.10 1.01 6.94
N VAL A 26 1.54 -0.24 6.83
CA VAL A 26 0.63 -1.38 6.68
C VAL A 26 -0.12 -1.55 8.00
N SER A 27 -1.44 -1.33 7.99
CA SER A 27 -2.30 -1.44 9.16
C SER A 27 -2.95 -2.82 9.29
N ALA A 28 -3.25 -3.46 8.17
CA ALA A 28 -3.80 -4.80 8.13
C ALA A 28 -3.30 -5.58 6.91
N VAL A 29 -3.23 -6.91 7.04
CA VAL A 29 -3.01 -7.82 5.93
C VAL A 29 -4.11 -8.88 5.98
N THR A 30 -4.90 -8.96 4.91
CA THR A 30 -6.04 -9.86 4.79
C THR A 30 -5.80 -10.80 3.62
N TYR A 31 -6.05 -12.07 3.84
CA TYR A 31 -5.99 -13.09 2.80
C TYR A 31 -7.39 -13.63 2.54
N ARG A 32 -7.74 -13.84 1.26
CA ARG A 32 -8.96 -14.59 0.89
C ARG A 32 -8.58 -16.03 0.54
N PRO A 33 -8.74 -16.99 1.48
CA PRO A 33 -8.27 -18.38 1.30
C PRO A 33 -9.05 -19.21 0.28
N GLU A 34 -10.33 -18.89 0.05
CA GLU A 34 -11.26 -19.80 -0.65
C GLU A 34 -11.39 -19.52 -2.16
N SER A 35 -10.68 -18.53 -2.70
CA SER A 35 -10.81 -18.16 -4.12
C SER A 35 -9.87 -18.97 -5.03
N ARG A 36 -10.37 -19.37 -6.20
CA ARG A 36 -9.58 -19.98 -7.29
C ARG A 36 -8.39 -19.12 -7.73
N ASN A 37 -8.46 -17.82 -7.45
CA ASN A 37 -7.37 -16.86 -7.61
C ASN A 37 -7.06 -16.23 -6.23
N PRO A 38 -6.00 -16.67 -5.54
CA PRO A 38 -5.67 -16.14 -4.22
C PRO A 38 -5.24 -14.68 -4.32
N GLN A 39 -5.70 -13.86 -3.37
CA GLN A 39 -5.31 -12.46 -3.27
C GLN A 39 -4.87 -12.13 -1.85
N LEU A 40 -3.71 -11.49 -1.74
CA LEU A 40 -3.24 -10.83 -0.53
C LEU A 40 -3.63 -9.36 -0.60
N ARG A 41 -4.32 -8.87 0.41
CA ARG A 41 -4.70 -7.45 0.54
C ARG A 41 -3.93 -6.84 1.71
N ALA A 42 -3.18 -5.78 1.47
CA ALA A 42 -2.51 -5.03 2.51
C ALA A 42 -3.08 -3.61 2.57
N ARG A 43 -3.71 -3.26 3.70
CA ARG A 43 -4.22 -1.92 3.93
C ARG A 43 -3.07 -0.99 4.31
N LEU A 44 -2.85 0.03 3.50
CA LEU A 44 -1.85 1.07 3.71
C LEU A 44 -2.55 2.31 4.27
N THR A 45 -2.04 2.87 5.35
CA THR A 45 -2.58 4.05 6.03
C THR A 45 -1.52 5.11 6.23
N ASP A 46 -1.87 6.37 6.00
CA ASP A 46 -1.12 7.54 6.44
C ASP A 46 -1.99 8.43 7.35
N SER A 47 -1.57 9.67 7.64
CA SER A 47 -2.36 10.59 8.46
C SER A 47 -3.60 11.15 7.76
N SER A 48 -3.72 10.98 6.44
CA SER A 48 -4.79 11.53 5.62
C SER A 48 -5.87 10.50 5.26
N GLY A 49 -5.51 9.21 5.16
CA GLY A 49 -6.48 8.18 4.79
C GLY A 49 -5.89 6.79 4.65
N SER A 50 -6.63 5.93 3.94
CA SER A 50 -6.26 4.53 3.70
C SER A 50 -6.57 4.09 2.28
N LEU A 51 -5.72 3.23 1.73
CA LEU A 51 -6.00 2.49 0.50
C LEU A 51 -5.53 1.05 0.63
N ASP A 52 -6.01 0.19 -0.24
CA ASP A 52 -5.60 -1.22 -0.27
C ASP A 52 -4.60 -1.50 -1.39
N LEU A 53 -3.58 -2.28 -1.07
CA LEU A 53 -2.67 -2.88 -2.04
C LEU A 53 -3.10 -4.33 -2.23
N VAL A 54 -3.49 -4.70 -3.45
CA VAL A 54 -3.93 -6.06 -3.76
C VAL A 54 -2.89 -6.74 -4.62
N PHE A 55 -2.42 -7.90 -4.17
CA PHE A 55 -1.44 -8.72 -4.86
C PHE A 55 -2.09 -10.03 -5.32
N HIS A 56 -2.21 -10.20 -6.62
CA HIS A 56 -2.83 -11.39 -7.22
C HIS A 56 -1.87 -12.58 -7.22
N GLY A 57 -2.42 -13.78 -7.05
CA GLY A 57 -1.63 -15.02 -7.06
C GLY A 57 -0.70 -15.17 -5.84
N ARG A 58 -0.72 -14.22 -4.90
CA ARG A 58 0.14 -14.22 -3.71
C ARG A 58 -0.69 -14.54 -2.48
N ARG A 59 -0.13 -15.42 -1.64
CA ARG A 59 -0.65 -15.72 -0.29
C ARG A 59 0.08 -14.93 0.79
N GLU A 60 1.32 -14.54 0.49
CA GLU A 60 2.21 -13.75 1.33
C GLU A 60 3.17 -12.96 0.45
N ILE A 61 3.69 -11.86 0.98
CA ILE A 61 4.81 -11.11 0.40
C ILE A 61 5.76 -10.77 1.54
N ALA A 62 7.02 -11.15 1.37
CA ALA A 62 8.06 -10.90 2.37
C ALA A 62 8.12 -9.41 2.74
N GLY A 63 7.98 -9.13 4.03
CA GLY A 63 8.07 -7.78 4.59
C GLY A 63 6.82 -6.90 4.43
N ILE A 64 5.75 -7.37 3.77
CA ILE A 64 4.42 -6.73 3.85
C ILE A 64 3.64 -7.35 5.01
N THR A 65 3.85 -6.79 6.20
CA THR A 65 3.21 -7.22 7.45
C THR A 65 2.73 -5.99 8.22
N PRO A 66 1.72 -6.12 9.10
CA PRO A 66 1.26 -5.01 9.92
C PRO A 66 2.41 -4.35 10.69
N GLY A 67 2.45 -3.02 10.70
CA GLY A 67 3.53 -2.25 11.33
C GLY A 67 4.62 -1.77 10.37
N ARG A 68 4.77 -2.39 9.20
CA ARG A 68 5.82 -2.03 8.24
C ARG A 68 5.44 -0.77 7.48
N HIS A 69 6.43 0.10 7.27
CA HIS A 69 6.28 1.25 6.39
C HIS A 69 6.76 0.90 4.99
N LEU A 70 6.06 1.39 3.98
CA LEU A 70 6.43 1.21 2.59
C LEU A 70 5.98 2.39 1.73
N ILE A 71 6.57 2.45 0.53
CA ILE A 71 6.10 3.28 -0.58
C ILE A 71 5.47 2.34 -1.60
N ALA A 72 4.30 2.68 -2.11
CA ALA A 72 3.64 1.97 -3.21
C ALA A 72 3.41 2.90 -4.39
N THR A 73 3.62 2.40 -5.60
CA THR A 73 3.35 3.12 -6.86
C THR A 73 2.52 2.24 -7.78
N GLY A 74 1.48 2.81 -8.35
CA GLY A 74 0.66 2.10 -9.33
C GLY A 74 -0.54 2.93 -9.77
N THR A 75 -1.39 2.30 -10.57
CA THR A 75 -2.66 2.90 -10.99
C THR A 75 -3.71 2.70 -9.90
N VAL A 76 -4.42 3.78 -9.60
CA VAL A 76 -5.47 3.82 -8.58
C VAL A 76 -6.80 3.41 -9.20
N TYR A 77 -7.51 2.50 -8.54
CA TYR A 77 -8.83 2.02 -8.90
C TYR A 77 -9.78 2.16 -7.70
N GLU A 78 -11.07 1.97 -7.96
CA GLU A 78 -12.10 1.83 -6.93
C GLU A 78 -12.62 0.40 -6.94
N GLU A 79 -12.72 -0.23 -5.78
CA GLU A 79 -13.31 -1.55 -5.61
C GLU A 79 -14.13 -1.59 -4.31
N ASN A 80 -15.43 -1.85 -4.43
CA ASN A 80 -16.37 -1.90 -3.29
C ASN A 80 -16.35 -0.64 -2.40
N GLY A 81 -16.11 0.54 -3.00
CA GLY A 81 -16.01 1.81 -2.28
C GLY A 81 -14.65 2.09 -1.63
N ASP A 82 -13.71 1.14 -1.67
CA ASP A 82 -12.33 1.36 -1.25
C ASP A 82 -11.46 1.74 -2.46
N ILE A 83 -10.47 2.60 -2.23
CA ILE A 83 -9.42 2.88 -3.21
C ILE A 83 -8.37 1.76 -3.15
N VAL A 84 -7.98 1.26 -4.33
CA VAL A 84 -7.09 0.10 -4.46
C VAL A 84 -6.00 0.33 -5.51
N ILE A 85 -4.81 -0.21 -5.26
CA ILE A 85 -3.77 -0.40 -6.28
C ILE A 85 -3.52 -1.89 -6.44
N PHE A 86 -3.75 -2.40 -7.65
CA PHE A 86 -3.46 -3.79 -8.00
C PHE A 86 -2.01 -3.96 -8.41
N ASP A 87 -1.38 -5.04 -7.94
CA ASP A 87 0.00 -5.46 -8.19
C ASP A 87 0.99 -4.27 -8.23
N PRO A 88 1.04 -3.46 -7.17
CA PRO A 88 1.84 -2.24 -7.14
C PRO A 88 3.34 -2.55 -7.21
N GLU A 89 4.10 -1.59 -7.75
CA GLU A 89 5.51 -1.46 -7.40
C GLU A 89 5.59 -1.02 -5.95
N TYR A 90 6.37 -1.71 -5.11
CA TYR A 90 6.54 -1.33 -3.72
C TYR A 90 7.99 -1.33 -3.28
N ARG A 91 8.28 -0.52 -2.26
CA ARG A 91 9.56 -0.48 -1.57
C ARG A 91 9.33 -0.42 -0.07
N LEU A 92 9.86 -1.39 0.65
CA LEU A 92 9.87 -1.36 2.12
C LEU A 92 10.79 -0.23 2.60
N LEU A 93 10.31 0.54 3.57
CA LEU A 93 11.12 1.52 4.26
C LEU A 93 11.84 0.86 5.44
N PRO A 94 13.02 1.37 5.84
CA PRO A 94 13.72 0.88 7.02
C PRO A 94 12.82 0.89 8.24
N SER A 95 12.87 -0.17 9.03
CA SER A 95 12.24 -0.21 10.35
C SER A 95 13.18 0.44 11.35
N GLY A 96 13.39 1.75 11.20
CA GLY A 96 13.95 2.53 12.30
C GLY A 96 12.86 2.73 13.33
N SER A 97 13.17 2.48 14.60
CA SER A 97 12.52 3.24 15.66
C SER A 97 12.58 4.70 15.22
N LEU A 98 11.43 5.33 14.99
CA LEU A 98 11.37 6.79 15.01
C LEU A 98 11.55 7.14 16.48
N ASP A 99 12.79 7.04 16.97
CA ASP A 99 13.19 7.64 18.24
C ASP A 99 13.12 9.15 18.03
N LEU A 100 11.95 9.70 18.35
CA LEU A 100 11.69 11.13 18.56
C LEU A 100 11.19 11.31 19.98
#